data_AF-A0A9W5YP02-F1
#
_entry.id   AF-A0A9W5YP02-F1
#
_cell.length_a   1.000
_cell.length_b   1.000
_cell.length_c   1.000
_cell.angle_alpha   90.00
_cell.angle_beta   90.00
_cell.angle_gamma   90.00
#
_symmetry.space_group_name_H-M   'P 1'
#
loop_
_entity.id
_entity.type
_entity.pdbx_description
1 polymer ?
#
loop_
_entity_poly.entity_id
_entity_poly.type
_entity_poly.pdbx_seq_one_letter_code
_entity_poly.pdbx_strand_id
1 'polypeptide(L)'
;MRWFKHTKRRKEVSPPTDGKVRRKKSPQVLGKIENFEIPKTPEEWEGLVQTGGLQHIRINTLPKDMFASASKPSNRQYVMLRTYSPKIVAPSRFRNHMSKFGFINPETGKRYIQALEQDIPTDSLREGGDGPWPGAFMAAKRLQEQTATVNGTHDRTRRARNLNIEEYSDAEDEASPNAAVVVLLQQITHLVENTGLEWVLNRIHFVAEFGGERRYTAYTDGALRSTSDSEVFSIVETKRAVRYTGRRAIIAQEACEVIAWFLASPNSAVFNDHFLLISQNRHQIFLTFTKYKKGLEDYFKKGEATDEFLVMETFGPWDAENPRHVAHFAKIIIAAILIVKAAA
;
A
#
# COMPACT_ATOMS: atom_id res chain seq x y z
N MET A 1 13.41 -78.75 -2.35
CA MET A 1 12.32 -77.76 -2.19
C MET A 1 12.87 -76.36 -2.46
N ARG A 2 12.14 -75.55 -3.23
CA ARG A 2 12.36 -74.10 -3.54
C ARG A 2 13.51 -73.81 -4.53
N TRP A 3 13.23 -73.73 -5.83
CA TRP A 3 12.63 -72.63 -6.63
C TRP A 3 13.67 -71.65 -7.19
N PHE A 4 13.73 -71.62 -8.54
CA PHE A 4 14.46 -70.69 -9.40
C PHE A 4 14.08 -69.22 -9.15
N LYS A 5 15.06 -68.30 -9.28
CA LYS A 5 14.81 -66.93 -9.74
C LYS A 5 15.85 -66.53 -10.79
N HIS A 6 15.38 -66.37 -12.02
CA HIS A 6 16.09 -65.75 -13.13
C HIS A 6 16.43 -64.29 -12.83
N THR A 7 17.69 -63.93 -12.91
CA THR A 7 18.16 -62.54 -13.01
C THR A 7 18.05 -62.06 -14.45
N LYS A 8 17.00 -61.28 -14.76
CA LYS A 8 16.95 -60.44 -15.98
C LYS A 8 17.99 -59.32 -15.85
N ARG A 9 18.97 -59.27 -16.76
CA ARG A 9 19.85 -58.11 -16.96
C ARG A 9 18.98 -56.89 -17.29
N ARG A 10 18.97 -55.89 -16.41
CA ARG A 10 18.44 -54.55 -16.70
C ARG A 10 19.30 -53.94 -17.82
N LYS A 11 18.67 -53.57 -18.94
CA LYS A 11 19.25 -52.63 -19.89
C LYS A 11 19.44 -51.30 -19.15
N GLU A 12 20.67 -50.81 -19.08
CA GLU A 12 20.95 -49.42 -18.74
C GLU A 12 20.27 -48.53 -19.78
N VAL A 13 19.27 -47.79 -19.34
CA VAL A 13 18.67 -46.70 -20.11
C VAL A 13 19.51 -45.48 -19.77
N SER A 14 20.28 -45.00 -20.75
CA SER A 14 20.99 -43.73 -20.65
C SER A 14 20.01 -42.62 -20.25
N PRO A 15 20.39 -41.65 -19.41
CA PRO A 15 19.52 -40.54 -19.06
C PRO A 15 19.14 -39.76 -20.32
N PRO A 16 17.90 -39.25 -20.43
CA PRO A 16 17.56 -38.36 -21.52
C PRO A 16 18.48 -37.14 -21.48
N THR A 17 19.13 -36.88 -22.60
CA THR A 17 19.95 -35.70 -22.86
C THR A 17 19.18 -34.43 -22.52
N ASP A 18 19.87 -33.53 -21.82
CA ASP A 18 19.43 -32.19 -21.43
C ASP A 18 18.68 -31.47 -22.56
N GLY A 19 17.35 -31.55 -22.52
CA GLY A 19 16.51 -30.54 -23.12
C GLY A 19 16.74 -29.26 -22.31
N LYS A 20 17.60 -28.36 -22.79
CA LYS A 20 17.70 -26.99 -22.28
C LYS A 20 16.33 -26.34 -22.39
N VAL A 21 15.50 -26.48 -21.35
CA VAL A 21 14.31 -25.66 -21.15
C VAL A 21 14.82 -24.23 -21.06
N ARG A 22 14.70 -23.47 -22.15
CA ARG A 22 14.96 -22.03 -22.14
C ARG A 22 14.01 -21.43 -21.10
N ARG A 23 14.53 -21.11 -19.90
CA ARG A 23 13.77 -20.42 -18.86
C ARG A 23 13.19 -19.15 -19.49
N LYS A 24 11.86 -19.06 -19.56
CA LYS A 24 11.15 -17.87 -20.02
C LYS A 24 11.59 -16.70 -19.12
N LYS A 25 12.05 -15.60 -19.72
CA LYS A 25 12.45 -14.39 -18.98
C LYS A 25 11.25 -13.88 -18.18
N SER A 26 11.50 -13.34 -16.98
CA SER A 26 10.42 -12.78 -16.17
C SER A 26 9.87 -11.48 -16.77
N PRO A 27 8.63 -11.08 -16.44
CA PRO A 27 8.05 -9.84 -16.94
C PRO A 27 8.89 -8.60 -16.59
N GLN A 28 9.55 -8.57 -15.43
CA GLN A 28 10.42 -7.46 -15.02
C GLN A 28 11.68 -7.35 -15.89
N VAL A 29 12.20 -8.48 -16.38
CA VAL A 29 13.33 -8.50 -17.32
C VAL A 29 12.87 -8.07 -18.72
N LEU A 30 11.70 -8.56 -19.15
CA LEU A 30 11.14 -8.25 -20.48
C LEU A 30 10.66 -6.80 -20.59
N GLY A 31 10.07 -6.27 -19.51
CA GLY A 31 9.50 -4.93 -19.42
C GLY A 31 10.42 -3.92 -18.75
N LYS A 32 11.74 -4.17 -18.71
CA LYS A 32 12.71 -3.23 -18.13
C LYS A 32 12.81 -1.97 -18.97
N ILE A 33 12.90 -0.82 -18.31
CA ILE A 33 13.30 0.47 -18.87
C ILE A 33 14.59 0.87 -18.17
N GLU A 34 15.60 1.28 -18.92
CA GLU A 34 16.88 1.73 -18.35
C GLU A 34 16.70 3.01 -17.55
N ASN A 35 17.43 3.13 -16.43
CA ASN A 35 17.37 4.29 -15.53
C ASN A 35 15.95 4.67 -15.08
N PHE A 36 15.08 3.67 -14.97
CA PHE A 36 13.69 3.88 -14.56
C PHE A 36 13.61 4.48 -13.16
N GLU A 37 12.92 5.62 -13.10
CA GLU A 37 12.48 6.30 -11.90
C GLU A 37 10.97 6.50 -11.97
N ILE A 38 10.36 6.67 -10.80
CA ILE A 38 8.94 7.02 -10.74
C ILE A 38 8.79 8.46 -11.25
N PRO A 39 8.02 8.70 -12.33
CA PRO A 39 7.82 10.04 -12.85
C PRO A 39 7.03 10.86 -11.84
N LYS A 40 7.39 12.13 -11.72
CA LYS A 40 6.73 13.12 -10.85
C LYS A 40 5.82 14.06 -11.61
N THR A 41 5.97 14.09 -12.93
CA THR A 41 5.20 14.94 -13.83
C THR A 41 4.87 14.18 -15.13
N PRO A 42 3.89 14.67 -15.92
CA PRO A 42 3.62 14.14 -17.25
C PRO A 42 4.84 14.14 -18.19
N GLU A 43 5.71 15.16 -18.10
CA GLU A 43 6.90 15.27 -18.94
C GLU A 43 7.94 14.21 -18.60
N GLU A 44 8.15 13.94 -17.31
CA GLU A 44 9.02 12.84 -16.87
C GLU A 44 8.46 11.48 -17.34
N TRP A 45 7.13 11.31 -17.32
CA TRP A 45 6.46 10.11 -17.83
C TRP A 45 6.64 9.98 -19.36
N GLU A 46 6.48 11.06 -20.12
CA GLU A 46 6.70 11.10 -21.58
C GLU A 46 8.14 10.70 -21.92
N GLY A 47 9.12 11.16 -21.13
CA GLY A 47 10.52 10.74 -21.25
C GLY A 47 10.73 9.23 -21.08
N LEU A 48 10.00 8.61 -20.14
CA LEU A 48 10.02 7.15 -19.97
C LEU A 48 9.33 6.40 -21.12
N VAL A 49 8.27 6.96 -21.69
CA VAL A 49 7.63 6.42 -22.91
C VAL A 49 8.62 6.40 -24.06
N GLN A 50 9.37 7.50 -24.25
CA GLN A 50 10.38 7.61 -25.31
C GLN A 50 11.54 6.63 -25.08
N THR A 51 12.13 6.63 -23.88
CA THR A 51 13.24 5.75 -23.51
C THR A 51 12.83 4.28 -23.55
N GLY A 52 11.58 3.98 -23.19
CA GLY A 52 11.00 2.65 -23.23
C GLY A 52 10.60 2.16 -24.62
N GLY A 53 10.57 3.03 -25.65
CA GLY A 53 10.05 2.70 -26.98
C GLY A 53 8.56 2.36 -26.99
N LEU A 54 7.75 3.12 -26.22
CA LEU A 54 6.34 2.83 -25.95
C LEU A 54 5.36 3.79 -26.66
N GLN A 55 5.83 4.65 -27.56
CA GLN A 55 5.05 5.73 -28.19
C GLN A 55 3.79 5.23 -28.93
N HIS A 56 3.82 3.98 -29.42
CA HIS A 56 2.73 3.35 -30.15
C HIS A 56 2.09 2.20 -29.36
N ILE A 57 2.47 2.03 -28.10
CA ILE A 57 1.98 1.00 -27.20
C ILE A 57 1.00 1.63 -26.21
N ARG A 58 -0.06 0.89 -25.91
CA ARG A 58 -1.01 1.18 -24.82
C ARG A 58 -1.04 -0.03 -23.91
N ILE A 59 -1.63 0.10 -22.72
CA ILE A 59 -1.76 -1.05 -21.82
C ILE A 59 -2.49 -2.23 -22.49
N ASN A 60 -3.49 -1.96 -23.35
CA ASN A 60 -4.25 -2.97 -24.08
C ASN A 60 -3.48 -3.62 -25.24
N THR A 61 -2.38 -3.03 -25.68
CA THR A 61 -1.51 -3.57 -26.73
C THR A 61 -0.16 -4.05 -26.20
N LEU A 62 0.18 -3.72 -24.95
CA LEU A 62 1.39 -4.18 -24.27
C LEU A 62 1.45 -5.73 -24.30
N PRO A 63 2.60 -6.33 -24.65
CA PRO A 63 2.75 -7.78 -24.66
C PRO A 63 2.38 -8.41 -23.32
N LYS A 64 1.56 -9.47 -23.35
CA LYS A 64 1.03 -10.14 -22.14
C LYS A 64 2.13 -10.68 -21.22
N ASP A 65 3.29 -11.03 -21.77
CA ASP A 65 4.46 -11.51 -21.02
C ASP A 65 5.20 -10.41 -20.24
N MET A 66 4.83 -9.14 -20.44
CA MET A 66 5.31 -8.01 -19.65
C MET A 66 4.40 -7.66 -18.47
N PHE A 67 3.23 -8.31 -18.34
CA PHE A 67 2.38 -8.18 -17.16
C PHE A 67 2.88 -9.08 -16.03
N ALA A 68 3.07 -8.46 -14.87
CA ALA A 68 3.28 -9.14 -13.59
C ALA A 68 2.18 -8.75 -12.61
N SER A 69 2.15 -9.43 -11.46
CA SER A 69 1.29 -9.05 -10.33
C SER A 69 1.58 -7.62 -9.86
N ALA A 70 0.61 -7.01 -9.19
CA ALA A 70 0.75 -5.67 -8.62
C ALA A 70 1.94 -5.55 -7.67
N SER A 71 2.34 -6.63 -6.98
CA SER A 71 3.50 -6.60 -6.08
C SER A 71 4.85 -6.46 -6.78
N LYS A 72 4.94 -6.76 -8.08
CA LYS A 72 6.19 -6.71 -8.84
C LYS A 72 5.95 -6.32 -10.30
N PRO A 73 5.32 -5.16 -10.58
CA PRO A 73 5.00 -4.77 -11.95
C PRO A 73 6.29 -4.55 -12.75
N SER A 74 6.25 -4.79 -14.05
CA SER A 74 7.36 -4.37 -14.91
C SER A 74 7.36 -2.85 -15.11
N ASN A 75 8.51 -2.26 -15.47
CA ASN A 75 8.59 -0.81 -15.70
C ASN A 75 7.65 -0.40 -16.85
N ARG A 76 7.62 -1.17 -17.94
CA ARG A 76 6.70 -0.94 -19.06
C ARG A 76 5.23 -1.08 -18.66
N GLN A 77 4.90 -2.06 -17.82
CA GLN A 77 3.54 -2.17 -17.25
C GLN A 77 3.20 -0.89 -16.48
N TYR A 78 4.05 -0.46 -15.55
CA TYR A 78 3.83 0.76 -14.76
C TYR A 78 3.67 2.01 -15.65
N VAL A 79 4.56 2.21 -16.63
CA VAL A 79 4.47 3.38 -17.53
C VAL A 79 3.17 3.34 -18.33
N MET A 80 2.74 2.17 -18.82
CA MET A 80 1.48 2.04 -19.55
C MET A 80 0.23 2.20 -18.68
N LEU A 81 0.36 2.22 -17.35
CA LEU A 81 -0.73 2.59 -16.46
C LEU A 81 -1.00 4.11 -16.40
N ARG A 82 -0.21 4.93 -17.13
CA ARG A 82 -0.32 6.40 -17.16
C ARG A 82 -0.34 7.00 -15.75
N THR A 83 0.62 6.58 -14.94
CA THR A 83 0.74 7.01 -13.54
C THR A 83 1.98 7.88 -13.33
N TYR A 84 1.84 8.91 -12.51
CA TYR A 84 2.96 9.61 -11.91
C TYR A 84 2.70 9.91 -10.43
N SER A 85 3.77 10.10 -9.67
CA SER A 85 3.72 10.38 -8.23
C SER A 85 4.53 11.64 -7.92
N PRO A 86 3.84 12.78 -7.71
CA PRO A 86 4.49 14.03 -7.28
C PRO A 86 5.30 13.87 -5.99
N LYS A 87 6.00 14.94 -5.60
CA LYS A 87 6.68 14.99 -4.31
C LYS A 87 5.68 14.81 -3.17
N ILE A 88 6.02 13.93 -2.22
CA ILE A 88 5.23 13.72 -1.00
C ILE A 88 5.10 15.06 -0.27
N VAL A 89 3.86 15.39 0.11
CA VAL A 89 3.54 16.62 0.84
C VAL A 89 3.57 16.35 2.34
N ALA A 90 4.30 17.17 3.09
CA ALA A 90 4.44 17.01 4.54
C ALA A 90 3.08 17.11 5.28
N PRO A 91 2.89 16.41 6.41
CA PRO A 91 1.64 16.46 7.19
C PRO A 91 1.17 17.87 7.54
N SER A 92 2.09 18.77 7.88
CA SER A 92 1.78 20.16 8.24
C SER A 92 1.08 20.94 7.13
N ARG A 93 1.22 20.52 5.88
CA ARG A 93 0.58 21.15 4.71
C ARG A 93 -0.73 20.48 4.31
N PHE A 94 -1.09 19.31 4.87
CA PHE A 94 -2.30 18.58 4.51
C PHE A 94 -3.57 19.44 4.62
N ARG A 95 -3.65 20.30 5.64
CA ARG A 95 -4.77 21.24 5.84
C ARG A 95 -5.07 22.09 4.61
N ASN A 96 -4.05 22.47 3.84
CA ASN A 96 -4.20 23.29 2.64
C ASN A 96 -4.85 22.53 1.46
N HIS A 97 -4.92 21.19 1.55
CA HIS A 97 -5.47 20.31 0.53
C HIS A 97 -6.79 19.66 0.95
N MET A 98 -7.21 19.81 2.21
CA MET A 98 -8.39 19.14 2.76
C MET A 98 -9.67 19.36 1.94
N SER A 99 -9.93 20.60 1.51
CA SER A 99 -11.12 20.93 0.71
C SER A 99 -11.14 20.22 -0.65
N LYS A 100 -9.97 19.89 -1.22
CA LYS A 100 -9.87 19.15 -2.48
C LYS A 100 -10.49 17.76 -2.39
N PHE A 101 -10.42 17.12 -1.22
CA PHE A 101 -10.88 15.74 -0.99
C PHE A 101 -12.21 15.68 -0.23
N GLY A 102 -12.96 16.79 -0.17
CA GLY A 102 -14.25 16.85 0.51
C GLY A 102 -14.18 16.97 2.04
N PHE A 103 -12.99 17.13 2.63
CA PHE A 103 -12.89 17.40 4.06
C PHE A 103 -13.33 18.85 4.35
N ILE A 104 -14.41 18.98 5.11
CA ILE A 104 -14.83 20.26 5.70
C ILE A 104 -14.07 20.42 7.02
N ASN A 105 -13.51 21.62 7.28
CA ASN A 105 -12.65 21.91 8.44
C ASN A 105 -13.33 21.45 9.75
N PRO A 106 -12.88 20.34 10.36
CA PRO A 106 -13.60 19.76 11.49
C PRO A 106 -13.09 20.37 12.81
N GLU A 107 -13.95 21.11 13.51
CA GLU A 107 -13.82 21.43 14.94
C GLU A 107 -14.21 20.22 15.80
N THR A 108 -13.55 19.06 15.58
CA THR A 108 -13.90 17.82 16.29
C THR A 108 -12.65 17.05 16.68
N GLY A 109 -12.56 16.62 17.95
CA GLY A 109 -11.50 15.74 18.45
C GLY A 109 -10.75 16.17 19.72
N LYS A 110 -11.26 17.14 20.51
CA LYS A 110 -10.59 17.63 21.73
C LYS A 110 -10.27 16.54 22.78
N ARG A 111 -11.12 15.51 22.91
CA ARG A 111 -10.98 14.46 23.94
C ARG A 111 -9.91 13.40 23.62
N TYR A 112 -9.63 13.14 22.34
CA TYR A 112 -8.62 12.14 21.93
C TYR A 112 -7.19 12.68 22.02
N ILE A 113 -6.99 13.98 21.77
CA ILE A 113 -5.68 14.64 21.81
C ILE A 113 -5.12 14.65 23.24
N GLN A 114 -5.96 14.92 24.25
CA GLN A 114 -5.54 14.99 25.65
C GLN A 114 -4.94 13.68 26.18
N ALA A 115 -5.34 12.52 25.64
CA ALA A 115 -4.80 11.22 26.03
C ALA A 115 -3.41 10.93 25.42
N LEU A 116 -3.12 11.49 24.24
CA LEU A 116 -1.84 11.30 23.54
C LEU A 116 -0.75 12.26 24.02
N GLU A 117 -1.12 13.44 24.54
CA GLU A 117 -0.17 14.48 24.97
C GLU A 117 0.68 14.10 26.20
N GLN A 118 0.38 13.01 26.89
CA GLN A 118 1.05 12.61 28.15
C GLN A 118 2.26 11.67 27.97
N ASP A 119 2.58 11.24 26.74
CA ASP A 119 3.84 10.56 26.32
C ASP A 119 4.41 9.49 27.29
N ILE A 120 3.60 8.51 27.68
CA ILE A 120 4.00 7.46 28.64
C ILE A 120 4.48 6.17 27.94
N PRO A 121 5.63 5.60 28.35
CA PRO A 121 6.12 4.30 27.87
C PRO A 121 5.14 3.14 28.11
N THR A 122 4.92 2.25 27.13
CA THR A 122 3.90 1.18 27.22
C THR A 122 4.14 0.15 28.33
N ASP A 123 5.39 -0.09 28.69
CA ASP A 123 5.82 -0.98 29.78
C ASP A 123 5.45 -0.43 31.16
N SER A 124 5.21 0.88 31.25
CA SER A 124 4.73 1.55 32.47
C SER A 124 3.20 1.69 32.55
N LEU A 125 2.46 1.29 31.52
CA LEU A 125 0.99 1.40 31.47
C LEU A 125 0.33 0.11 31.96
N ARG A 126 -0.35 0.19 33.11
CA ARG A 126 -1.15 -0.90 33.70
C ARG A 126 -2.58 -0.46 33.99
N GLU A 127 -3.53 -1.36 33.79
CA GLU A 127 -4.92 -1.16 34.21
C GLU A 127 -4.95 -1.05 35.75
N GLY A 128 -5.39 0.09 36.28
CA GLY A 128 -5.46 0.37 37.72
C GLY A 128 -4.20 0.97 38.37
N GLY A 129 -3.18 1.38 37.61
CA GLY A 129 -2.06 2.17 38.14
C GLY A 129 -2.31 3.68 38.10
N ASP A 130 -1.49 4.47 38.82
CA ASP A 130 -1.59 5.95 38.89
C ASP A 130 -1.26 6.68 37.57
N GLY A 131 -0.96 5.95 36.48
CA GLY A 131 -0.62 6.50 35.17
C GLY A 131 -1.78 6.45 34.15
N PRO A 132 -1.77 7.31 33.11
CA PRO A 132 -2.76 7.35 32.02
C PRO A 132 -2.79 6.07 31.18
N TRP A 133 -3.58 5.11 31.63
CA TRP A 133 -3.94 3.93 30.86
C TRP A 133 -4.73 4.33 29.59
N PRO A 134 -4.24 4.01 28.37
CA PRO A 134 -4.85 4.44 27.10
C PRO A 134 -6.07 3.60 26.69
N GLY A 135 -6.52 2.67 27.53
CA GLY A 135 -7.71 1.85 27.28
C GLY A 135 -7.60 1.05 25.99
N ALA A 136 -8.61 1.19 25.12
CA ALA A 136 -8.72 0.46 23.85
C ALA A 136 -7.54 0.71 22.88
N PHE A 137 -6.80 1.82 23.04
CA PHE A 137 -5.62 2.13 22.20
C PHE A 137 -4.34 1.40 22.63
N MET A 138 -4.35 0.67 23.74
CA MET A 138 -3.17 -0.05 24.24
C MET A 138 -2.62 -1.03 23.20
N ALA A 139 -3.49 -1.81 22.55
CA ALA A 139 -3.08 -2.77 21.53
C ALA A 139 -2.42 -2.06 20.33
N ALA A 140 -3.02 -0.99 19.83
CA ALA A 140 -2.46 -0.18 18.75
C ALA A 140 -1.08 0.38 19.13
N LYS A 141 -0.95 0.95 20.33
CA LYS A 141 0.31 1.54 20.80
C LYS A 141 1.44 0.51 20.91
N ARG A 142 1.16 -0.69 21.44
CA ARG A 142 2.15 -1.78 21.53
C ARG A 142 2.61 -2.24 20.13
N LEU A 143 1.67 -2.41 19.20
CA LEU A 143 1.99 -2.80 17.82
C LEU A 143 2.81 -1.72 17.11
N GLN A 144 2.51 -0.43 17.33
CA GLN A 144 3.32 0.66 16.78
C GLN A 144 4.77 0.60 17.26
N GLU A 145 5.01 0.36 18.55
CA GLU A 145 6.38 0.20 19.08
C GLU A 145 7.12 -1.02 18.53
N GLN A 146 6.39 -2.10 18.23
CA GLN A 146 6.99 -3.27 17.57
C GLN A 146 7.54 -2.92 16.19
N THR A 147 6.95 -1.95 15.47
CA THR A 147 7.48 -1.51 14.16
C THR A 147 8.85 -0.83 14.25
N ALA A 148 9.24 -0.35 15.45
CA ALA A 148 10.51 0.28 15.75
C ALA A 148 11.39 -0.56 16.69
N THR A 149 10.98 -1.80 16.98
CA THR A 149 11.73 -2.75 17.80
C THR A 149 12.29 -3.84 16.90
N VAL A 150 13.60 -4.05 16.99
CA VAL A 150 14.29 -5.07 16.20
C VAL A 150 15.21 -5.85 17.12
N ASN A 151 15.16 -7.18 17.05
CA ASN A 151 15.86 -8.10 17.95
C ASN A 151 15.62 -7.72 19.43
N GLY A 152 14.37 -7.42 19.77
CA GLY A 152 13.96 -7.02 21.13
C GLY A 152 14.51 -5.68 21.63
N THR A 153 15.18 -4.88 20.78
CA THR A 153 15.72 -3.57 21.16
C THR A 153 15.06 -2.47 20.34
N HIS A 154 14.34 -1.59 21.05
CA HIS A 154 13.68 -0.42 20.46
C HIS A 154 14.70 0.63 19.97
N ASP A 155 14.39 1.32 18.86
CA ASP A 155 15.28 2.32 18.25
C ASP A 155 15.72 3.45 19.18
N ARG A 156 14.80 3.97 20.01
CA ARG A 156 15.13 4.97 21.04
C ARG A 156 16.28 4.51 21.94
N THR A 157 16.26 3.26 22.38
CA THR A 157 17.32 2.64 23.19
C THR A 157 18.61 2.47 22.39
N ARG A 158 18.51 2.07 21.12
CA ARG A 158 19.68 1.94 20.24
C ARG A 158 20.37 3.30 20.05
N ARG A 159 19.60 4.36 19.78
CA ARG A 159 20.08 5.73 19.58
C ARG A 159 20.73 6.30 20.83
N ALA A 160 20.10 6.12 21.99
CA ALA A 160 20.65 6.55 23.28
C ALA A 160 22.02 5.91 23.60
N ARG A 161 22.32 4.74 23.00
CA ARG A 161 23.59 4.03 23.16
C ARG A 161 24.66 4.41 22.14
N ASN A 162 24.44 5.43 21.30
CA ASN A 162 25.36 5.86 20.23
C ASN A 162 25.83 4.69 19.34
N LEU A 163 25.01 3.65 19.17
CA LEU A 163 25.29 2.65 18.16
C LEU A 163 25.27 3.37 16.80
N ASN A 164 26.27 3.12 15.95
CA ASN A 164 26.28 3.58 14.56
C ASN A 164 25.11 2.93 13.83
N ILE A 165 23.92 3.54 13.95
CA ILE A 165 22.69 3.04 13.37
C ILE A 165 22.66 3.57 11.95
N GLU A 166 22.92 2.68 11.00
CA GLU A 166 22.39 2.84 9.64
C GLU A 166 20.91 3.22 9.75
N GLU A 167 20.53 4.25 8.98
CA GLU A 167 19.17 4.75 8.77
C GLU A 167 18.10 3.65 8.99
N TYR A 168 17.42 3.67 10.14
CA TYR A 168 16.33 2.76 10.58
C TYR A 168 16.34 1.33 10.00
N SER A 169 16.77 0.32 10.78
CA SER A 169 16.64 -1.10 10.41
C SER A 169 15.19 -1.50 10.11
N ASP A 170 14.96 -2.36 9.12
CA ASP A 170 13.65 -2.97 8.83
C ASP A 170 12.96 -3.50 10.09
N ALA A 171 11.62 -3.37 10.17
CA ALA A 171 10.83 -4.11 11.14
C ALA A 171 11.03 -5.63 10.94
N GLU A 172 10.87 -6.40 12.02
CA GLU A 172 11.16 -7.84 12.03
C GLU A 172 10.32 -8.61 11.00
N ASP A 173 9.07 -8.22 10.82
CA ASP A 173 8.15 -8.79 9.83
C ASP A 173 7.20 -7.72 9.26
N GLU A 174 6.66 -7.95 8.07
CA GLU A 174 5.67 -7.07 7.42
C GLU A 174 4.29 -7.15 8.12
N ALA A 175 4.01 -8.24 8.83
CA ALA A 175 2.82 -8.38 9.66
C ALA A 175 2.75 -7.35 10.80
N SER A 176 3.90 -6.90 11.32
CA SER A 176 3.95 -5.90 12.40
C SER A 176 3.40 -4.52 11.98
N PRO A 177 3.88 -3.86 10.89
CA PRO A 177 3.29 -2.61 10.43
C PRO A 177 1.84 -2.79 9.93
N ASN A 178 1.48 -3.94 9.36
CA ASN A 178 0.08 -4.23 8.99
C ASN A 178 -0.85 -4.23 10.22
N ALA A 179 -0.52 -5.05 11.21
CA ALA A 179 -1.30 -5.10 12.45
C ALA A 179 -1.33 -3.72 13.15
N ALA A 180 -0.21 -3.01 13.19
CA ALA A 180 -0.13 -1.69 13.80
C ALA A 180 -1.07 -0.67 13.16
N VAL A 181 -1.08 -0.55 11.83
CA VAL A 181 -1.93 0.43 11.15
C VAL A 181 -3.40 0.05 11.23
N VAL A 182 -3.75 -1.22 10.99
CA VAL A 182 -5.16 -1.64 10.95
C VAL A 182 -5.79 -1.58 12.33
N VAL A 183 -5.10 -2.02 13.38
CA VAL A 183 -5.62 -1.92 14.76
C VAL A 183 -5.79 -0.46 15.17
N LEU A 184 -4.85 0.43 14.82
CA LEU A 184 -4.99 1.87 15.06
C LEU A 184 -6.25 2.41 14.36
N LEU A 185 -6.44 2.10 13.09
CA LEU A 185 -7.58 2.54 12.29
C LEU A 185 -8.92 2.03 12.84
N GLN A 186 -8.98 0.78 13.31
CA GLN A 186 -10.14 0.23 14.02
C GLN A 186 -10.46 1.04 15.28
N GLN A 187 -9.46 1.32 16.12
CA GLN A 187 -9.68 2.08 17.35
C GLN A 187 -10.13 3.52 17.07
N ILE A 188 -9.58 4.17 16.04
CA ILE A 188 -10.03 5.50 15.63
C ILE A 188 -11.47 5.45 15.11
N THR A 189 -11.83 4.42 14.34
CA THR A 189 -13.18 4.27 13.77
C THR A 189 -14.24 4.08 14.84
N HIS A 190 -13.93 3.36 15.93
CA HIS A 190 -14.82 3.21 17.08
C HIS A 190 -15.14 4.53 17.82
N LEU A 191 -14.41 5.61 17.56
CA LEU A 191 -14.75 6.94 18.08
C LEU A 191 -15.93 7.58 17.33
N VAL A 192 -16.34 7.00 16.20
CA VAL A 192 -17.48 7.46 15.40
C VAL A 192 -18.61 6.45 15.56
N GLU A 193 -19.76 6.91 16.04
CA GLU A 193 -20.89 6.02 16.28
C GLU A 193 -21.61 5.63 14.99
N ASN A 194 -22.15 4.41 14.96
CA ASN A 194 -23.05 3.90 13.93
C ASN A 194 -22.51 4.11 12.51
N THR A 195 -21.25 3.76 12.27
CA THR A 195 -20.63 3.93 10.95
C THR A 195 -21.12 2.91 9.95
N GLY A 196 -21.40 1.66 10.38
CA GLY A 196 -21.59 0.54 9.45
C GLY A 196 -20.31 0.22 8.66
N LEU A 197 -19.15 0.65 9.17
CA LEU A 197 -17.86 0.51 8.51
C LEU A 197 -16.88 -0.22 9.42
N GLU A 198 -16.04 -1.07 8.85
CA GLU A 198 -14.98 -1.77 9.55
C GLU A 198 -13.65 -1.73 8.78
N TRP A 199 -12.55 -1.66 9.53
CA TRP A 199 -11.22 -1.94 8.98
C TRP A 199 -10.89 -3.41 9.18
N VAL A 200 -10.46 -4.09 8.12
CA VAL A 200 -10.12 -5.52 8.15
C VAL A 200 -8.67 -5.75 7.77
N LEU A 201 -8.06 -6.77 8.41
CA LEU A 201 -6.74 -7.33 8.06
C LEU A 201 -6.82 -8.29 6.86
N ASN A 202 -8.03 -8.59 6.39
CA ASN A 202 -8.23 -9.47 5.25
C ASN A 202 -7.67 -8.82 3.99
N ARG A 203 -6.84 -9.57 3.27
CA ARG A 203 -6.37 -9.16 1.95
C ARG A 203 -7.54 -9.08 0.99
N ILE A 204 -7.74 -7.91 0.39
CA ILE A 204 -8.73 -7.74 -0.67
C ILE A 204 -8.07 -8.03 -2.01
N HIS A 205 -8.75 -8.81 -2.84
CA HIS A 205 -8.27 -9.20 -4.15
C HIS A 205 -8.99 -8.43 -5.25
N PHE A 206 -8.23 -7.74 -6.08
CA PHE A 206 -8.73 -7.05 -7.27
C PHE A 206 -8.05 -7.60 -8.52
N VAL A 207 -8.79 -7.61 -9.64
CA VAL A 207 -8.27 -7.99 -10.95
C VAL A 207 -8.39 -6.79 -11.88
N ALA A 208 -7.27 -6.34 -12.43
CA ALA A 208 -7.25 -5.33 -13.49
C ALA A 208 -7.18 -6.02 -14.84
N GLU A 209 -8.19 -5.83 -15.69
CA GLU A 209 -8.27 -6.42 -17.03
C GLU A 209 -8.23 -5.34 -18.12
N PHE A 210 -7.38 -5.55 -19.13
CA PHE A 210 -7.12 -4.60 -20.23
C PHE A 210 -7.38 -5.25 -21.61
N GLY A 211 -8.20 -6.30 -21.64
CA GLY A 211 -8.60 -7.02 -22.86
C GLY A 211 -7.71 -8.22 -23.23
N GLY A 212 -8.37 -9.30 -23.67
CA GLY A 212 -7.71 -10.58 -23.95
C GLY A 212 -7.05 -11.16 -22.70
N GLU A 213 -5.80 -11.61 -22.81
CA GLU A 213 -5.02 -12.15 -21.68
C GLU A 213 -4.23 -11.07 -20.90
N ARG A 214 -4.45 -9.78 -21.17
CA ARG A 214 -3.73 -8.69 -20.50
C ARG A 214 -4.42 -8.31 -19.21
N ARG A 215 -3.93 -8.87 -18.12
CA ARG A 215 -4.47 -8.61 -16.78
C ARG A 215 -3.39 -8.78 -15.72
N TYR A 216 -3.64 -8.22 -14.55
CA TYR A 216 -2.89 -8.54 -13.34
C TYR A 216 -3.81 -8.59 -12.13
N THR A 217 -3.32 -9.27 -11.09
CA THR A 217 -3.99 -9.33 -9.79
C THR A 217 -3.28 -8.41 -8.80
N ALA A 218 -4.08 -7.78 -7.94
CA ALA A 218 -3.63 -6.97 -6.82
C ALA A 218 -4.22 -7.55 -5.53
N TYR A 219 -3.38 -7.63 -4.49
CA TYR A 219 -3.78 -8.02 -3.16
C TYR A 219 -3.37 -6.91 -2.21
N THR A 220 -4.31 -6.39 -1.44
CA THR A 220 -4.02 -5.37 -0.42
C THR A 220 -3.69 -6.03 0.91
N ASP A 221 -3.12 -5.29 1.85
CA ASP A 221 -2.84 -5.75 3.22
C ASP A 221 -4.02 -5.56 4.18
N GLY A 222 -4.97 -4.72 3.80
CA GLY A 222 -6.22 -4.48 4.51
C GLY A 222 -7.14 -3.54 3.74
N ALA A 223 -8.31 -3.24 4.32
CA ALA A 223 -9.26 -2.30 3.74
C ALA A 223 -10.26 -1.75 4.77
N LEU A 224 -10.79 -0.57 4.49
CA LEU A 224 -12.05 -0.08 5.05
C LEU A 224 -13.19 -0.57 4.16
N ARG A 225 -14.18 -1.23 4.74
CA ARG A 225 -15.36 -1.69 4.01
C ARG A 225 -16.64 -1.49 4.79
N SER A 226 -17.75 -1.48 4.06
CA SER A 226 -19.09 -1.57 4.64
C SER A 226 -19.33 -2.94 5.27
N THR A 227 -19.96 -2.95 6.45
CA THR A 227 -20.33 -4.18 7.14
C THR A 227 -21.57 -4.86 6.54
N SER A 228 -22.35 -4.15 5.72
CA SER A 228 -23.60 -4.68 5.15
C SER A 228 -23.39 -5.41 3.82
N ASP A 229 -22.54 -4.88 2.95
CA ASP A 229 -22.33 -5.35 1.57
C ASP A 229 -20.86 -5.60 1.21
N SER A 230 -19.93 -5.35 2.13
CA SER A 230 -18.48 -5.47 1.92
C SER A 230 -17.90 -4.54 0.84
N GLU A 231 -18.61 -3.49 0.43
CA GLU A 231 -18.08 -2.47 -0.48
C GLU A 231 -16.86 -1.79 0.14
N VAL A 232 -15.79 -1.66 -0.63
CA VAL A 232 -14.48 -1.16 -0.16
C VAL A 232 -14.38 0.34 -0.40
N PHE A 233 -14.02 1.11 0.62
CA PHE A 233 -13.90 2.59 0.54
C PHE A 233 -12.48 3.12 0.74
N SER A 234 -11.58 2.28 1.26
CA SER A 234 -10.16 2.59 1.36
C SER A 234 -9.38 1.29 1.44
N ILE A 235 -8.16 1.28 0.91
CA ILE A 235 -7.25 0.13 0.97
C ILE A 235 -6.02 0.44 1.82
N VAL A 236 -5.42 -0.59 2.37
CA VAL A 236 -4.19 -0.52 3.17
C VAL A 236 -3.07 -1.28 2.48
N GLU A 237 -1.87 -0.70 2.44
CA GLU A 237 -0.64 -1.37 1.99
C GLU A 237 0.50 -1.12 2.98
N THR A 238 1.23 -2.17 3.38
CA THR A 238 2.29 -2.03 4.39
C THR A 238 3.63 -2.60 3.94
N LYS A 239 4.71 -2.07 4.51
CA LYS A 239 6.07 -2.56 4.26
C LYS A 239 6.86 -2.54 5.55
N ARG A 240 7.69 -3.55 5.76
CA ARG A 240 8.59 -3.60 6.93
C ARG A 240 9.69 -2.52 6.93
N ALA A 241 10.09 -2.07 5.75
CA ALA A 241 11.15 -1.07 5.57
C ALA A 241 10.59 0.35 5.52
N VAL A 242 11.40 1.34 5.86
CA VAL A 242 11.05 2.76 5.64
C VAL A 242 10.87 3.06 4.16
N ARG A 243 10.01 4.03 3.81
CA ARG A 243 9.56 4.24 2.42
C ARG A 243 10.72 4.53 1.45
N TYR A 244 11.78 5.19 1.92
CA TYR A 244 12.91 5.61 1.09
C TYR A 244 13.67 4.42 0.46
N THR A 245 13.89 3.33 1.19
CA THR A 245 14.72 2.20 0.75
C THR A 245 14.13 1.45 -0.45
N GLY A 246 12.80 1.39 -0.55
CA GLY A 246 12.07 0.67 -1.58
C GLY A 246 11.19 1.55 -2.47
N ARG A 247 11.35 2.89 -2.41
CA ARG A 247 10.35 3.86 -2.90
C ARG A 247 9.77 3.54 -4.28
N ARG A 248 10.61 3.17 -5.24
CA ARG A 248 10.17 2.85 -6.61
C ARG A 248 9.23 1.66 -6.67
N ALA A 249 9.62 0.55 -6.05
CA ALA A 249 8.81 -0.67 -6.06
C ALA A 249 7.50 -0.45 -5.30
N ILE A 250 7.56 0.27 -4.18
CA ILE A 250 6.41 0.58 -3.33
C ILE A 250 5.38 1.41 -4.10
N ILE A 251 5.79 2.54 -4.70
CA ILE A 251 4.84 3.38 -5.45
C ILE A 251 4.28 2.64 -6.67
N ALA A 252 5.11 1.82 -7.35
CA ALA A 252 4.64 1.04 -8.48
C ALA A 252 3.57 0.03 -8.08
N GLN A 253 3.76 -0.64 -6.94
CA GLN A 253 2.78 -1.56 -6.38
C GLN A 253 1.49 -0.86 -5.96
N GLU A 254 1.61 0.20 -5.16
CA GLU A 254 0.47 1.00 -4.69
C GLU A 254 -0.38 1.51 -5.87
N ALA A 255 0.26 1.97 -6.95
CA ALA A 255 -0.44 2.39 -8.16
C ALA A 255 -1.19 1.24 -8.85
N CYS A 256 -0.58 0.06 -8.93
CA CYS A 256 -1.23 -1.12 -9.49
C CYS A 256 -2.46 -1.54 -8.66
N GLU A 257 -2.37 -1.51 -7.34
CA GLU A 257 -3.47 -1.80 -6.42
C GLU A 257 -4.63 -0.82 -6.60
N VAL A 258 -4.33 0.48 -6.61
CA VAL A 258 -5.34 1.53 -6.83
C VAL A 258 -6.01 1.37 -8.19
N ILE A 259 -5.28 1.06 -9.27
CA ILE A 259 -5.91 0.87 -10.59
C ILE A 259 -6.78 -0.38 -10.64
N ALA A 260 -6.37 -1.47 -9.99
CA ALA A 260 -7.18 -2.68 -9.92
C ALA A 260 -8.48 -2.41 -9.15
N TRP A 261 -8.42 -1.67 -8.04
CA TRP A 261 -9.59 -1.22 -7.30
C TRP A 261 -10.46 -0.24 -8.11
N PHE A 262 -9.85 0.75 -8.75
CA PHE A 262 -10.50 1.72 -9.64
C PHE A 262 -11.36 1.04 -10.71
N LEU A 263 -10.85 -0.04 -11.32
CA LEU A 263 -11.56 -0.75 -12.39
C LEU A 263 -12.69 -1.63 -11.85
N ALA A 264 -12.52 -2.16 -10.64
CA ALA A 264 -13.49 -3.03 -9.98
C ALA A 264 -14.67 -2.24 -9.39
N SER A 265 -14.39 -1.13 -8.70
CA SER A 265 -15.37 -0.34 -7.96
C SER A 265 -15.13 1.16 -8.14
N PRO A 266 -15.50 1.76 -9.29
CA PRO A 266 -15.29 3.18 -9.54
C PRO A 266 -16.04 4.10 -8.55
N ASN A 267 -17.18 3.63 -8.02
CA ASN A 267 -18.01 4.37 -7.07
C ASN A 267 -17.36 4.52 -5.69
N SER A 268 -16.31 3.77 -5.38
CA SER A 268 -15.59 3.88 -4.11
C SER A 268 -14.77 5.17 -3.97
N ALA A 269 -14.69 5.99 -5.04
CA ALA A 269 -13.99 7.27 -5.07
C ALA A 269 -14.74 8.39 -4.31
N VAL A 270 -15.09 8.16 -3.05
CA VAL A 270 -16.00 9.01 -2.27
C VAL A 270 -15.38 10.32 -1.75
N PHE A 271 -14.06 10.47 -1.83
CA PHE A 271 -13.34 11.67 -1.37
C PHE A 271 -13.31 12.74 -2.46
N ASN A 272 -14.49 13.22 -2.86
CA ASN A 272 -14.67 14.16 -3.98
C ASN A 272 -14.07 13.60 -5.29
N ASP A 273 -14.56 12.44 -5.71
CA ASP A 273 -14.05 11.60 -6.80
C ASP A 273 -12.63 11.05 -6.57
N HIS A 274 -12.12 11.01 -5.34
CA HIS A 274 -10.82 10.41 -5.04
C HIS A 274 -10.96 9.10 -4.27
N PHE A 275 -10.11 8.14 -4.62
CA PHE A 275 -9.79 6.95 -3.82
C PHE A 275 -8.80 7.32 -2.73
N LEU A 276 -8.89 6.64 -1.58
CA LEU A 276 -7.94 6.75 -0.49
C LEU A 276 -7.17 5.43 -0.28
N LEU A 277 -5.85 5.50 -0.46
CA LEU A 277 -4.91 4.46 -0.02
C LEU A 277 -4.20 4.95 1.24
N ILE A 278 -4.22 4.13 2.30
CA ILE A 278 -3.39 4.34 3.49
C ILE A 278 -2.20 3.39 3.40
N SER A 279 -0.99 3.89 3.57
CA SER A 279 0.18 2.99 3.65
C SER A 279 1.02 3.19 4.90
N GLN A 280 1.58 2.10 5.43
CA GLN A 280 2.53 2.15 6.54
C GLN A 280 3.85 1.46 6.16
N ASN A 281 4.90 2.26 6.07
CA ASN A 281 6.26 1.82 5.82
C ASN A 281 7.04 1.89 7.13
N ARG A 282 7.18 0.75 7.80
CA ARG A 282 7.72 0.65 9.15
C ARG A 282 6.90 1.47 10.15
N HIS A 283 7.42 2.59 10.63
CA HIS A 283 6.77 3.52 11.56
C HIS A 283 6.18 4.75 10.85
N GLN A 284 6.29 4.82 9.51
CA GLN A 284 5.87 5.97 8.72
C GLN A 284 4.53 5.68 8.05
N ILE A 285 3.50 6.45 8.38
CA ILE A 285 2.17 6.37 7.80
C ILE A 285 2.03 7.42 6.69
N PHE A 286 1.40 7.06 5.58
CA PHE A 286 1.11 7.91 4.44
C PHE A 286 -0.36 7.82 4.04
N LEU A 287 -0.89 8.90 3.49
CA LEU A 287 -2.20 8.95 2.85
C LEU A 287 -1.99 9.29 1.39
N THR A 288 -2.48 8.48 0.47
CA THR A 288 -2.42 8.74 -0.96
C THR A 288 -3.82 8.86 -1.53
N PHE A 289 -4.11 10.00 -2.13
CA PHE A 289 -5.37 10.26 -2.83
C PHE A 289 -5.14 10.16 -4.34
N THR A 290 -6.06 9.51 -5.04
CA THR A 290 -6.02 9.43 -6.52
C THR A 290 -7.39 9.71 -7.08
N LYS A 291 -7.49 10.58 -8.08
CA LYS A 291 -8.79 10.96 -8.64
C LYS A 291 -9.28 9.91 -9.65
N TYR A 292 -10.53 9.49 -9.54
CA TYR A 292 -11.23 8.81 -10.61
C TYR A 292 -11.34 9.74 -11.82
N LYS A 293 -11.05 9.21 -13.01
CA LYS A 293 -11.17 9.95 -14.27
C LYS A 293 -11.70 9.04 -15.35
N LYS A 294 -12.74 9.50 -16.05
CA LYS A 294 -13.45 8.69 -17.03
C LYS A 294 -12.57 8.33 -18.23
N GLY A 295 -11.74 9.25 -18.70
CA GLY A 295 -10.82 9.00 -19.83
C GLY A 295 -9.74 7.97 -19.49
N LEU A 296 -9.29 7.86 -18.24
CA LEU A 296 -8.44 6.75 -17.81
C LEU A 296 -9.18 5.41 -17.85
N GLU A 297 -10.43 5.37 -17.39
CA GLU A 297 -11.24 4.15 -17.45
C GLU A 297 -11.42 3.69 -18.90
N ASP A 298 -11.75 4.61 -19.80
CA ASP A 298 -11.92 4.33 -21.22
C ASP A 298 -10.58 3.94 -21.88
N TYR A 299 -9.46 4.55 -21.48
CA TYR A 299 -8.12 4.11 -21.86
C TYR A 299 -7.87 2.66 -21.42
N PHE A 300 -8.14 2.30 -20.17
CA PHE A 300 -7.89 0.95 -19.66
C PHE A 300 -8.81 -0.11 -20.26
N LYS A 301 -10.12 0.17 -20.38
CA LYS A 301 -11.12 -0.82 -20.81
C LYS A 301 -11.23 -0.94 -22.32
N LYS A 302 -11.07 0.18 -23.05
CA LYS A 302 -11.32 0.24 -24.50
C LYS A 302 -10.07 0.55 -25.33
N GLY A 303 -8.96 0.94 -24.68
CA GLY A 303 -7.74 1.34 -25.37
C GLY A 303 -7.85 2.68 -26.09
N GLU A 304 -8.80 3.53 -25.68
CA GLU A 304 -8.97 4.89 -26.19
C GLU A 304 -7.75 5.75 -25.82
N ALA A 305 -7.42 6.75 -26.64
CA ALA A 305 -6.35 7.68 -26.29
C ALA A 305 -6.81 8.65 -25.20
N THR A 306 -5.93 9.00 -24.27
CA THR A 306 -6.21 9.97 -23.21
C THR A 306 -4.97 10.77 -22.87
N ASP A 307 -5.16 12.03 -22.49
CA ASP A 307 -4.16 12.90 -21.87
C ASP A 307 -4.21 12.82 -20.32
N GLU A 308 -5.19 12.10 -19.78
CA GLU A 308 -5.35 11.94 -18.34
C GLU A 308 -4.31 11.00 -17.74
N PHE A 309 -4.09 11.18 -16.44
CA PHE A 309 -3.12 10.44 -15.63
C PHE A 309 -3.73 10.08 -14.28
N LEU A 310 -3.35 8.90 -13.77
CA LEU A 310 -3.50 8.59 -12.37
C LEU A 310 -2.41 9.34 -11.61
N VAL A 311 -2.81 10.26 -10.73
CA VAL A 311 -1.88 11.04 -9.93
C VAL A 311 -1.87 10.50 -8.51
N MET A 312 -0.72 9.99 -8.06
CA MET A 312 -0.54 9.48 -6.70
C MET A 312 -0.21 10.65 -5.75
N GLU A 313 -1.23 11.37 -5.28
CA GLU A 313 -1.07 12.52 -4.37
C GLU A 313 -0.86 12.05 -2.93
N THR A 314 0.41 11.81 -2.59
CA THR A 314 0.81 11.27 -1.28
C THR A 314 1.15 12.36 -0.27
N PHE A 315 0.62 12.20 0.93
CA PHE A 315 0.89 13.02 2.12
C PHE A 315 1.56 12.16 3.19
N GLY A 316 2.47 12.75 3.95
CA GLY A 316 3.21 12.07 5.02
C GLY A 316 4.70 12.45 5.04
N PRO A 317 5.52 11.71 5.81
CA PRO A 317 5.10 10.67 6.74
C PRO A 317 4.47 11.27 8.01
N TRP A 318 3.38 10.68 8.50
CA TRP A 318 3.04 10.74 9.92
C TRP A 318 3.89 9.67 10.62
N ASP A 319 4.64 10.10 11.63
CA ASP A 319 5.42 9.20 12.46
C ASP A 319 4.51 8.55 13.51
N ALA A 320 4.31 7.25 13.41
CA ALA A 320 3.48 6.46 14.32
C ALA A 320 4.01 6.42 15.76
N GLU A 321 5.28 6.78 15.96
CA GLU A 321 5.88 6.93 17.29
C GLU A 321 5.73 8.33 17.89
N ASN A 322 5.27 9.31 17.10
CA ASN A 322 5.12 10.69 17.53
C ASN A 322 3.66 10.99 17.91
N PRO A 323 3.36 11.29 19.19
CA PRO A 323 1.98 11.51 19.64
C PRO A 323 1.25 12.63 18.90
N ARG A 324 1.93 13.72 18.54
CA ARG A 324 1.33 14.83 17.77
C ARG A 324 0.96 14.40 16.36
N HIS A 325 1.78 13.55 15.74
CA HIS A 325 1.47 12.98 14.43
C HIS A 325 0.29 12.01 14.51
N VAL A 326 0.26 11.11 15.49
CA VAL A 326 -0.87 10.18 15.68
C VAL A 326 -2.17 10.93 15.96
N ALA A 327 -2.15 11.97 16.82
CA ALA A 327 -3.32 12.80 17.08
C ALA A 327 -3.81 13.55 15.83
N HIS A 328 -2.88 14.08 15.03
CA HIS A 328 -3.22 14.74 13.78
C HIS A 328 -3.80 13.75 12.76
N PHE A 329 -3.17 12.59 12.60
CA PHE A 329 -3.63 11.51 11.73
C PHE A 329 -5.03 11.03 12.11
N ALA A 330 -5.29 10.79 13.40
CA ALA A 330 -6.60 10.32 13.86
C ALA A 330 -7.73 11.30 13.54
N LYS A 331 -7.51 12.62 13.63
CA LYS A 331 -8.51 13.61 13.21
C LYS A 331 -8.85 13.48 11.73
N ILE A 332 -7.84 13.24 10.90
CA ILE A 332 -8.02 13.05 9.45
C ILE A 332 -8.83 11.78 9.20
N ILE A 333 -8.50 10.68 9.87
CA ILE A 333 -9.24 9.42 9.72
C ILE A 333 -10.68 9.53 10.23
N ILE A 334 -10.93 10.18 11.36
CA ILE A 334 -12.31 10.44 11.83
C ILE A 334 -13.10 11.20 10.76
N ALA A 335 -12.52 12.27 10.20
CA ALA A 335 -13.16 13.04 9.15
C ALA A 335 -13.36 12.20 7.88
N ALA A 336 -12.43 11.31 7.54
CA ALA A 336 -12.55 10.41 6.40
C ALA A 336 -13.69 9.41 6.59
N ILE A 337 -13.81 8.81 7.78
CA ILE A 337 -14.91 7.92 8.16
C ILE A 337 -16.25 8.62 8.06
N LEU A 338 -16.34 9.89 8.47
CA LEU A 338 -17.58 10.68 8.34
C LEU A 338 -17.96 10.95 6.87
N ILE A 339 -16.98 11.18 5.99
CA ILE A 339 -17.22 11.31 4.54
C ILE A 339 -17.75 9.99 3.97
N VAL A 340 -17.08 8.87 4.27
CA VAL A 340 -17.51 7.55 3.78
C VAL A 340 -18.91 7.22 4.28
N LYS A 341 -19.19 7.44 5.58
CA LYS A 341 -20.50 7.23 6.17
C LYS A 341 -21.62 8.04 5.51
N ALA A 342 -21.31 9.21 4.95
CA ALA A 342 -22.30 10.02 4.24
C ALA A 342 -22.54 9.56 2.80
N ALA A 343 -21.63 8.75 2.24
CA ALA A 343 -21.67 8.23 0.88
C ALA A 343 -22.16 6.77 0.78
N ALA A 344 -21.98 6.00 1.86
CA ALA A 344 -22.53 4.65 2.06
C ALA A 344 -23.98 4.74 2.55
#